data_AF-A0A7V0T6A4-F1
#
_entry.id   AF-A0A7V0T6A4-F1
#
_cell.length_a   1.000
_cell.length_b   1.000
_cell.length_c   1.000
_cell.angle_alpha   90.00
_cell.angle_beta   90.00
_cell.angle_gamma   90.00
#
_symmetry.space_group_name_H-M   'P 1'
#
loop_
_entity.id
_entity.type
_entity.pdbx_description
1 polymer ?
#
loop_
_entity_poly.entity_id
_entity_poly.type
_entity_poly.pdbx_seq_one_letter_code
_entity_poly.pdbx_strand_id
1 'polypeptide(L)' 'MRCWQCGAQVPADEALCPECFADLEPDAAAADDEPVCCPGCGTRCDATDATCPACGCPLDDAGLPPEEDEE' A
#
# COMPACT_ATOMS: atom_id res chain seq x y z
N MET A 1 7.87 21.77 5.32
CA MET A 1 8.85 20.72 4.94
C MET A 1 9.60 21.11 3.67
N ARG A 2 10.61 20.33 3.27
CA ARG A 2 11.35 20.55 2.01
C ARG A 2 11.11 19.36 1.08
N CYS A 3 10.72 19.62 -0.16
CA CYS A 3 10.53 18.56 -1.15
C CYS A 3 11.85 17.82 -1.39
N TRP A 4 11.81 16.48 -1.32
CA TRP A 4 12.98 15.63 -1.52
C TRP A 4 13.42 15.58 -2.99
N GLN A 5 12.51 15.84 -3.95
CA GLN A 5 12.79 15.75 -5.37
C GLN A 5 13.34 17.05 -5.97
N CYS A 6 12.72 18.20 -5.68
CA CYS A 6 13.14 19.49 -6.25
C CYS A 6 13.80 20.44 -5.23
N GLY A 7 13.70 20.14 -3.93
CA GLY A 7 14.26 20.98 -2.88
C GLY A 7 13.47 22.24 -2.55
N ALA A 8 12.27 22.43 -3.11
CA ALA A 8 11.39 23.56 -2.79
C ALA A 8 10.87 23.49 -1.34
N GLN A 9 10.57 24.65 -0.76
CA GLN A 9 9.90 24.75 0.55
C GLN A 9 8.40 24.48 0.35
N VAL A 10 7.87 23.49 1.04
CA VAL A 10 6.45 23.08 0.95
C VAL A 10 5.79 23.23 2.32
N PRO A 11 4.52 23.70 2.40
CA PRO A 11 3.74 23.67 3.63
C PRO A 11 3.66 22.25 4.22
N ALA A 12 3.45 22.12 5.52
CA ALA A 12 3.38 20.80 6.17
C ALA A 12 2.04 20.08 5.90
N ASP A 13 0.99 20.82 5.54
CA ASP A 13 -0.35 20.31 5.23
C ASP A 13 -0.55 19.94 3.74
N GLU A 14 0.50 19.97 2.93
CA GLU A 14 0.41 19.64 1.50
C GLU A 14 0.96 18.25 1.17
N ALA A 15 0.09 17.41 0.62
CA ALA A 15 0.41 16.06 0.12
C ALA A 15 1.35 16.06 -1.09
N LEU A 16 1.30 17.11 -1.90
CA LEU A 16 2.03 17.22 -3.15
C LEU A 16 2.87 18.49 -3.16
N CYS A 17 4.05 18.44 -3.78
CA CYS A 17 4.85 19.62 -4.00
C CYS A 17 4.21 20.53 -5.06
N PRO A 18 3.94 21.82 -4.80
CA PRO A 18 3.29 22.69 -5.78
C PRO A 18 4.20 23.06 -6.97
N GLU A 19 5.51 22.89 -6.85
CA GLU A 19 6.48 23.23 -7.90
C GLU A 19 6.73 22.07 -8.87
N CYS A 20 6.84 20.84 -8.36
CA CYS A 20 7.21 19.67 -9.15
C CYS A 20 6.18 18.54 -9.12
N PHE A 21 5.11 18.70 -8.33
CA PHE A 21 4.03 17.72 -8.14
C PHE A 21 4.50 16.36 -7.61
N ALA A 22 5.67 16.31 -6.98
CA ALA A 22 6.15 15.12 -6.28
C ALA A 22 5.33 14.89 -5.01
N ASP A 23 5.03 13.63 -4.73
CA ASP A 23 4.32 13.21 -3.54
C ASP A 23 5.19 13.33 -2.28
N LEU A 24 4.63 13.93 -1.24
CA LEU A 24 5.29 14.29 0.02
C LEU A 24 4.71 13.52 1.21
N GLU A 25 3.63 12.77 1.02
CA GLU A 25 3.01 11.88 1.99
C GLU A 25 3.25 10.42 1.58
N PRO A 26 4.48 9.89 1.75
CA PRO A 26 4.78 8.51 1.39
C PRO A 26 4.05 7.46 2.24
N ASP A 27 3.30 7.86 3.27
CA ASP A 27 2.81 6.96 4.33
C ASP A 27 1.30 6.66 4.28
N ALA A 28 0.53 7.28 3.39
CA ALA A 28 -0.93 7.05 3.33
C ALA A 28 -1.36 5.98 2.30
N ALA A 29 -0.43 5.40 1.53
CA ALA A 29 -0.77 4.47 0.44
C ALA A 29 0.19 3.28 0.30
N ALA A 30 0.95 2.96 1.34
CA ALA A 30 1.61 1.66 1.45
C ALA A 30 0.85 0.83 2.50
N ALA A 31 -0.44 0.57 2.22
CA ALA A 31 -0.97 -0.71 2.65
C ALA A 31 -0.02 -1.75 2.04
N ASP A 32 0.61 -2.54 2.89
CA ASP A 32 1.56 -3.58 2.53
C ASP A 32 0.88 -4.54 1.53
N ASP A 33 0.94 -4.21 0.24
CA ASP A 33 0.35 -4.99 -0.85
C ASP A 33 1.32 -6.14 -1.18
N GLU A 34 1.75 -6.85 -0.13
CA GLU A 34 2.64 -7.97 -0.30
C GLU A 34 1.82 -9.12 -0.90
N PRO A 35 2.10 -9.51 -2.14
CA PRO A 35 1.20 -10.36 -2.89
C PRO A 35 1.10 -11.74 -2.26
N VAL A 36 -0.13 -12.16 -1.99
CA VAL A 36 -0.45 -13.43 -1.34
C VAL A 36 -0.48 -14.57 -2.35
N CYS A 37 -0.12 -15.77 -1.92
CA CYS A 37 -0.27 -16.97 -2.74
C CYS A 37 -1.64 -17.61 -2.48
N CYS A 38 -2.41 -17.84 -3.54
CA CYS A 38 -3.71 -18.49 -3.41
C CYS A 38 -3.57 -19.90 -2.81
N PRO A 39 -4.29 -20.23 -1.72
CA PRO A 39 -4.21 -21.54 -1.08
C PRO A 39 -4.79 -22.67 -1.94
N GLY A 40 -5.67 -22.34 -2.91
CA GLY A 40 -6.31 -23.33 -3.77
C GLY A 40 -5.49 -23.76 -4.99
N CYS A 41 -4.70 -22.85 -5.57
CA CYS A 41 -3.97 -23.12 -6.83
C CYS A 41 -2.50 -22.68 -6.83
N GLY A 42 -2.06 -21.94 -5.81
CA GLY A 42 -0.70 -21.41 -5.70
C GLY A 42 -0.41 -20.19 -6.58
N THR A 43 -1.40 -19.64 -7.28
CA THR A 43 -1.24 -18.41 -8.06
C THR A 43 -0.95 -17.23 -7.14
N ARG A 44 0.00 -16.38 -7.53
CA ARG A 44 0.28 -15.11 -6.85
C ARG A 44 -0.84 -14.11 -7.15
N CYS A 45 -1.45 -13.56 -6.11
CA CYS A 45 -2.57 -12.63 -6.15
C CYS A 45 -2.23 -11.38 -5.33
N ASP A 46 -2.93 -10.28 -5.58
CA ASP A 46 -2.73 -9.04 -4.83
C ASP A 46 -3.34 -9.18 -3.42
N ALA A 47 -2.74 -8.55 -2.41
CA ALA A 47 -3.22 -8.66 -1.02
C ALA A 47 -4.61 -8.05 -0.81
N THR A 48 -4.99 -7.15 -1.73
CA THR A 48 -6.29 -6.48 -1.77
C THR A 48 -7.38 -7.25 -2.53
N ASP A 49 -7.03 -8.33 -3.24
CA ASP A 49 -8.01 -9.17 -3.93
C ASP A 49 -8.81 -10.02 -2.93
N ALA A 50 -10.14 -9.99 -3.04
CA ALA A 50 -11.01 -10.88 -2.27
C ALA A 50 -11.00 -12.33 -2.81
N THR A 51 -10.71 -12.53 -4.09
CA THR A 51 -10.76 -13.85 -4.73
C THR A 51 -9.67 -14.05 -5.76
N CYS A 52 -9.16 -15.27 -5.87
CA CYS A 52 -8.14 -15.60 -6.86
C CYS A 52 -8.69 -15.51 -8.28
N PRO A 53 -8.11 -14.69 -9.18
CA PRO A 53 -8.58 -14.58 -10.56
C PRO A 53 -8.35 -15.84 -11.39
N ALA A 54 -7.47 -16.74 -10.94
CA ALA A 54 -7.16 -17.98 -11.65
C ALA A 54 -8.13 -19.13 -11.32
N CYS A 55 -8.57 -19.26 -10.07
CA CYS A 55 -9.39 -20.39 -9.62
C CYS A 55 -10.69 -20.01 -8.91
N GLY A 56 -10.89 -18.73 -8.57
CA GLY A 56 -12.07 -18.22 -7.87
C GLY A 56 -12.13 -18.53 -6.37
N CYS A 57 -11.04 -19.01 -5.77
CA CYS A 57 -10.97 -19.29 -4.33
C CYS A 57 -10.82 -17.98 -3.53
N PRO A 58 -11.49 -17.81 -2.37
CA PRO A 58 -11.36 -16.61 -1.53
C PRO A 58 -9.95 -16.43 -0.98
N LEU A 59 -9.51 -15.17 -0.85
CA LEU A 59 -8.19 -14.75 -0.41
C LEU A 59 -8.23 -13.92 0.90
N ASP A 60 -9.43 -13.66 1.42
CA ASP A 60 -9.72 -12.73 2.52
C ASP A 60 -9.10 -13.10 3.89
N ASP A 61 -8.54 -14.29 4.03
CA ASP A 61 -8.05 -14.84 5.32
C ASP A 61 -6.51 -14.83 5.43
N ALA A 62 -5.78 -14.36 4.41
CA ALA A 62 -4.35 -14.67 4.26
C ALA A 62 -3.36 -13.49 4.39
N GLY A 63 -3.80 -12.25 4.62
CA GLY A 63 -2.95 -11.10 4.32
C GLY A 63 -2.88 -9.92 5.30
N LEU A 64 -3.70 -9.87 6.37
CA LEU A 64 -3.50 -8.84 7.39
C LEU A 64 -2.79 -9.48 8.59
N PRO A 65 -1.55 -9.09 8.94
CA PRO A 65 -1.12 -9.31 10.31
C PRO A 65 -2.15 -8.60 11.21
N PRO A 66 -2.67 -9.26 12.27
CA PRO A 66 -3.46 -8.54 13.25
C PRO A 66 -2.62 -7.36 13.72
N GLU A 67 -3.18 -6.15 13.66
CA GLU A 67 -2.56 -4.96 14.25
C GLU A 67 -2.20 -5.34 15.69
N GLU A 68 -0.90 -5.50 15.97
CA GLU A 68 -0.42 -5.76 17.33
C GLU A 68 -0.67 -4.48 18.12
N ASP A 69 -1.83 -4.43 18.79
CA ASP A 69 -2.16 -3.48 19.85
C ASP A 69 -0.99 -3.49 20.86
N GLU A 70 -0.10 -2.48 20.77
CA GLU A 70 0.96 -2.25 21.74
C GLU A 70 0.34 -1.97 23.12
N GLU A 71 0.68 -2.82 24.11
CA GLU A 71 0.18 -2.80 25.50
C GLU A 71 0.55 -1.56 26.34
#